data_AF-A0A965USL2-F1
#
_entry.id   AF-A0A965USL2-F1
#
_cell.length_a   1.000
_cell.length_b   1.000
_cell.length_c   1.000
_cell.angle_alpha   90.00
_cell.angle_beta   90.00
_cell.angle_gamma   90.00
#
_symmetry.space_group_name_H-M   'P 1'
#
loop_
_entity.id
_entity.type
_entity.pdbx_description
1 polymer ?
#
loop_
_entity_poly.entity_id
_entity_poly.type
_entity_poly.pdbx_seq_one_letter_code
_entity_poly.pdbx_strand_id
1 'polypeptide(L)'
;MNRYLLTAAVLCVAAPAYAAPKLGICHGEYALCAASSTEATGQTMVVGGKTFMQGHAVCPVLKGESIADLHLTGSCKAPSVPGGVWSLFSTATSYPQAPSWAVVPAVPRTFTTALGRGLGMSNMWSYPCVKRPQPVNGAVLADCIGPINESPWDGGHVPPGSSNVTAAPVGASDPVGGNY
;
A
#
# COMPACT_ATOMS: atom_id res chain seq x y z
N MET A 1 -32.93 -8.44 -40.19
CA MET A 1 -32.37 -9.06 -38.96
C MET A 1 -30.99 -8.45 -38.72
N ASN A 2 -30.92 -7.41 -37.87
CA ASN A 2 -29.69 -6.66 -37.62
C ASN A 2 -29.02 -7.22 -36.35
N ARG A 3 -27.87 -7.88 -36.48
CA ARG A 3 -27.10 -8.41 -35.34
C ARG A 3 -26.17 -7.31 -34.84
N TYR A 4 -26.44 -6.81 -33.63
CA TYR A 4 -25.51 -5.94 -32.90
C TYR A 4 -24.31 -6.79 -32.43
N LEU A 5 -23.13 -6.49 -32.96
CA LEU A 5 -21.85 -6.95 -32.41
C LEU A 5 -21.49 -6.02 -31.25
N LEU A 6 -21.58 -6.53 -30.03
CA LEU A 6 -20.99 -5.93 -28.84
C LEU A 6 -19.47 -6.11 -28.90
N THR A 7 -18.73 -5.06 -29.25
CA THR A 7 -17.29 -4.99 -29.06
C THR A 7 -16.98 -4.71 -27.60
N ALA A 8 -16.59 -5.76 -26.86
CA ALA A 8 -15.97 -5.60 -25.55
C ALA A 8 -14.57 -5.00 -25.73
N ALA A 9 -14.41 -3.71 -25.43
CA ALA A 9 -13.11 -3.06 -25.38
C ALA A 9 -12.40 -3.49 -24.09
N VAL A 10 -11.50 -4.48 -24.20
CA VAL A 10 -10.55 -4.81 -23.14
C VAL A 10 -9.51 -3.69 -23.08
N LEU A 11 -9.56 -2.89 -22.02
CA LEU A 11 -8.56 -1.87 -21.73
C LEU A 11 -7.29 -2.58 -21.20
N CYS A 12 -6.43 -3.04 -22.11
CA CYS A 12 -5.10 -3.54 -21.75
C CYS A 12 -4.21 -2.36 -21.37
N VAL A 13 -4.10 -2.07 -20.07
CA VAL A 13 -3.04 -1.22 -19.54
C VAL A 13 -1.77 -2.07 -19.52
N ALA A 14 -0.89 -1.89 -20.50
CA ALA A 14 0.43 -2.52 -20.50
C ALA A 14 1.28 -1.87 -19.41
N ALA A 15 1.42 -2.53 -18.26
CA ALA A 15 2.38 -2.15 -17.24
C ALA A 15 3.80 -2.64 -17.65
N PRO A 16 4.86 -1.85 -17.39
CA PRO A 16 6.23 -2.27 -17.68
C PRO A 16 6.65 -3.47 -16.81
N ALA A 17 7.65 -4.23 -17.30
CA ALA A 17 8.32 -5.25 -16.52
C ALA A 17 8.96 -4.63 -15.25
N TYR A 18 8.93 -5.37 -14.13
CA TYR A 18 9.47 -4.88 -12.85
C TYR A 18 10.94 -4.49 -12.97
N ALA A 19 11.22 -3.23 -12.62
CA ALA A 19 12.56 -2.70 -12.38
C ALA A 19 12.74 -2.54 -10.87
N ALA A 20 13.98 -2.63 -10.38
CA ALA A 20 14.30 -2.25 -9.01
C ALA A 20 13.74 -0.85 -8.71
N PRO A 21 13.26 -0.57 -7.49
CA PRO A 21 12.58 0.68 -7.20
C PRO A 21 13.49 1.89 -7.47
N LYS A 22 12.93 2.93 -8.08
CA LYS A 22 13.63 4.22 -8.25
C LYS A 22 13.31 5.11 -7.06
N LEU A 23 14.13 5.02 -6.02
CA LEU A 23 13.92 5.78 -4.80
C LEU A 23 13.93 7.28 -5.07
N GLY A 24 12.92 7.97 -4.55
CA GLY A 24 12.81 9.43 -4.57
C GLY A 24 12.37 9.96 -3.22
N ILE A 25 12.96 11.09 -2.82
CA ILE A 25 12.53 11.83 -1.64
C ILE A 25 11.42 12.80 -2.05
N CYS A 26 10.25 12.65 -1.41
CA CYS A 26 9.09 13.48 -1.63
C CYS A 26 8.79 14.33 -0.38
N HIS A 27 8.30 15.54 -0.62
CA HIS A 27 7.89 16.47 0.43
C HIS A 27 6.41 16.78 0.31
N GLY A 28 5.67 16.70 1.41
CA GLY A 28 4.25 17.02 1.45
C GLY A 28 3.45 16.00 2.25
N GLU A 29 2.18 15.85 1.87
CA GLU A 29 1.30 14.85 2.48
C GLU A 29 1.59 13.46 1.92
N TYR A 30 1.58 12.45 2.79
CA TYR A 30 1.66 11.05 2.42
C TYR A 30 0.88 10.18 3.40
N ALA A 31 0.35 9.06 2.92
CA ALA A 31 -0.29 8.05 3.76
C ALA A 31 0.78 7.08 4.31
N LEU A 32 0.82 6.85 5.62
CA LEU A 32 1.78 5.93 6.25
C LEU A 32 1.13 4.59 6.56
N CYS A 33 1.02 3.72 5.56
CA CYS A 33 0.31 2.45 5.71
C CYS A 33 1.01 1.42 6.62
N ALA A 34 2.28 1.62 6.93
CA ALA A 34 2.98 0.86 7.97
C ALA A 34 2.34 1.01 9.37
N ALA A 35 1.41 1.94 9.58
CA ALA A 35 0.72 2.16 10.85
C ALA A 35 -0.58 1.35 11.03
N SER A 36 -0.91 0.44 10.11
CA SER A 36 -2.19 -0.29 10.12
C SER A 36 -2.09 -1.73 9.62
N SER A 37 -3.18 -2.48 9.82
CA SER A 37 -3.44 -3.73 9.11
C SER A 37 -3.94 -3.48 7.69
N THR A 38 -3.99 -4.57 6.92
CA THR A 38 -4.64 -4.63 5.61
C THR A 38 -5.73 -5.69 5.63
N GLU A 39 -6.87 -5.38 5.02
CA GLU A 39 -7.99 -6.29 4.83
C GLU A 39 -8.06 -6.73 3.36
N ALA A 40 -8.17 -8.03 3.11
CA ALA A 40 -8.42 -8.53 1.77
C ALA A 40 -9.82 -8.09 1.29
N THR A 41 -9.88 -7.47 0.11
CA THR A 41 -11.15 -6.98 -0.48
C THR A 41 -11.97 -8.08 -1.14
N GLY A 42 -11.37 -9.26 -1.36
CA GLY A 42 -11.93 -10.36 -2.15
C GLY A 42 -11.75 -10.17 -3.66
N GLN A 43 -11.18 -9.05 -4.10
CA GLN A 43 -10.83 -8.80 -5.49
C GLN A 43 -9.36 -9.17 -5.77
N THR A 44 -9.02 -9.26 -7.05
CA THR A 44 -7.64 -9.42 -7.52
C THR A 44 -7.18 -8.18 -8.27
N MET A 45 -5.88 -7.95 -8.32
CA MET A 45 -5.25 -6.89 -9.12
C MET A 45 -4.04 -7.42 -9.87
N VAL A 46 -3.71 -6.78 -11.00
CA VAL A 46 -2.53 -7.12 -11.81
C VAL A 46 -1.45 -6.08 -11.60
N VAL A 47 -0.25 -6.52 -11.21
CA VAL A 47 0.91 -5.68 -11.03
C VAL A 47 2.09 -6.30 -11.78
N GLY A 48 2.69 -5.55 -12.71
CA GLY A 48 3.80 -6.06 -13.54
C GLY A 48 3.50 -7.38 -14.26
N GLY A 49 2.24 -7.59 -14.67
CA GLY A 49 1.78 -8.82 -15.35
C GLY A 49 1.46 -10.00 -14.44
N LYS A 50 1.61 -9.87 -13.12
CA LYS A 50 1.30 -10.91 -12.12
C LYS A 50 0.02 -10.57 -11.37
N THR A 51 -0.73 -11.59 -10.98
CA THR A 51 -2.03 -11.42 -10.30
C THR A 51 -1.87 -11.58 -8.79
N PHE A 52 -2.32 -10.59 -8.03
CA PHE A 52 -2.29 -10.59 -6.57
C PHE A 52 -3.69 -10.44 -6.00
N MET A 53 -3.90 -10.89 -4.76
CA MET A 53 -5.07 -10.47 -3.99
C MET A 53 -4.99 -8.98 -3.72
N GLN A 54 -6.10 -8.28 -3.87
CA GLN A 54 -6.18 -6.87 -3.54
C GLN A 54 -6.44 -6.70 -2.04
N GLY A 55 -5.66 -5.83 -1.42
CA GLY A 55 -5.81 -5.40 -0.03
C GLY A 55 -6.29 -3.96 0.05
N HIS A 56 -6.98 -3.66 1.15
CA HIS A 56 -7.39 -2.33 1.56
C HIS A 56 -6.78 -2.01 2.92
N ALA A 57 -6.02 -0.92 2.98
CA ALA A 57 -5.42 -0.42 4.20
C ALA A 57 -5.97 0.98 4.53
N VAL A 58 -6.15 1.25 5.82
CA VAL A 58 -6.54 2.57 6.32
C VAL A 58 -5.31 3.21 6.95
N CYS A 59 -4.83 4.29 6.39
CA CYS A 59 -3.50 4.81 6.72
C CYS A 59 -3.60 6.26 7.21
N PRO A 60 -2.87 6.66 8.26
CA PRO A 60 -2.82 8.06 8.67
C PRO A 60 -2.09 8.89 7.61
N VAL A 61 -2.59 10.09 7.35
CA VAL A 61 -1.93 11.06 6.48
C VAL A 61 -1.02 11.92 7.34
N LEU A 62 0.27 11.85 7.04
CA LEU A 62 1.30 12.67 7.65
C LEU A 62 1.75 13.75 6.67
N LYS A 63 2.50 14.74 7.18
CA LYS A 63 3.15 15.76 6.36
C LYS A 63 4.63 15.79 6.68
N GLY A 64 5.48 15.74 5.66
CA GLY A 64 6.93 15.82 5.84
C GLY A 64 7.70 15.21 4.68
N GLU A 65 8.92 14.76 4.98
CA GLU A 65 9.74 13.97 4.09
C GLU A 65 9.23 12.51 4.05
N SER A 66 9.27 11.92 2.87
CA SER A 66 8.82 10.56 2.62
C SER A 66 9.56 9.95 1.42
N ILE A 67 9.59 8.62 1.33
CA ILE A 67 10.32 7.89 0.30
C ILE A 67 9.32 7.20 -0.62
N ALA A 68 9.43 7.49 -1.92
CA ALA A 68 8.64 6.90 -2.98
C ALA A 68 9.48 5.98 -3.88
N ASP A 69 8.84 4.97 -4.44
CA ASP A 69 9.26 4.38 -5.70
C ASP A 69 8.71 5.22 -6.87
N LEU A 70 9.59 6.01 -7.48
CA LEU A 70 9.28 6.86 -8.62
C LEU A 70 9.02 6.09 -9.91
N HIS A 71 9.31 4.78 -9.97
CA HIS A 71 8.82 3.96 -11.08
C HIS A 71 7.31 3.79 -11.04
N LEU A 72 6.74 3.70 -9.83
CA LEU A 72 5.31 3.52 -9.62
C LEU A 72 4.57 4.87 -9.58
N THR A 73 5.07 5.85 -8.84
CA THR A 73 4.39 7.15 -8.72
C THR A 73 4.63 8.07 -9.93
N GLY A 74 5.71 7.85 -10.68
CA GLY A 74 6.19 8.72 -11.77
C GLY A 74 6.77 10.06 -11.30
N SER A 75 6.24 10.64 -10.22
CA SER A 75 6.71 11.86 -9.58
C SER A 75 6.25 11.94 -8.12
N CYS A 76 6.67 12.99 -7.40
CA CYS A 76 6.16 13.29 -6.06
C CYS A 76 4.82 14.05 -6.07
N LYS A 77 4.25 14.36 -7.24
CA LYS A 77 2.92 15.00 -7.30
C LYS A 77 1.87 14.02 -6.84
N ALA A 78 0.93 14.47 -6.01
CA ALA A 78 -0.18 13.65 -5.54
C ALA A 78 -0.96 13.03 -6.72
N PRO A 79 -1.58 11.84 -6.54
CA PRO A 79 -2.45 11.25 -7.54
C PRO A 79 -3.52 12.24 -8.00
N SER A 80 -3.83 12.27 -9.30
CA SER A 80 -4.78 13.23 -9.90
C SER A 80 -6.26 13.01 -9.54
N VAL A 81 -6.55 12.15 -8.56
CA VAL A 81 -7.92 11.91 -8.07
C VAL A 81 -8.26 12.90 -6.94
N PRO A 82 -9.53 13.30 -6.78
CA PRO A 82 -9.94 14.15 -5.66
C PRO A 82 -9.54 13.53 -4.31
N GLY A 83 -8.81 14.30 -3.49
CA GLY A 83 -8.29 13.80 -2.21
C GLY A 83 -7.16 12.77 -2.35
N GLY A 84 -6.56 12.65 -3.53
CA GLY A 84 -5.46 11.73 -3.81
C GLY A 84 -4.23 12.00 -2.93
N VAL A 85 -3.65 10.94 -2.39
CA VAL A 85 -2.37 10.96 -1.68
C VAL A 85 -1.63 9.64 -1.94
N TRP A 86 -0.31 9.65 -1.99
CA TRP A 86 0.48 8.42 -2.12
C TRP A 86 0.72 7.78 -0.76
N SER A 87 0.69 6.45 -0.69
CA SER A 87 1.22 5.72 0.47
C SER A 87 2.74 5.58 0.34
N LEU A 88 3.49 6.18 1.26
CA LEU A 88 4.95 6.31 1.16
C LEU A 88 5.63 5.87 2.46
N PHE A 89 6.92 5.50 2.36
CA PHE A 89 7.72 5.24 3.56
C PHE A 89 8.13 6.54 4.24
N SER A 90 8.42 6.45 5.53
CA SER A 90 8.67 7.59 6.40
C SER A 90 9.86 7.34 7.32
N THR A 91 10.52 8.42 7.71
CA THR A 91 11.52 8.46 8.79
C THR A 91 10.90 8.95 10.12
N ALA A 92 9.59 9.18 10.17
CA ALA A 92 8.89 9.63 11.37
C ALA A 92 9.01 8.60 12.50
N THR A 93 9.36 9.09 13.69
CA THR A 93 9.57 8.26 14.89
C THR A 93 8.32 8.15 15.76
N SER A 94 7.24 8.86 15.42
CA SER A 94 5.93 8.75 16.06
C SER A 94 4.82 9.15 15.10
N TYR A 95 3.67 8.48 15.16
CA TYR A 95 2.52 8.74 14.29
C TYR A 95 1.23 8.13 14.86
N PRO A 96 0.05 8.57 14.37
CA PRO A 96 -1.22 7.90 14.67
C PRO A 96 -1.18 6.43 14.22
N GLN A 97 -1.55 5.48 15.08
CA GLN A 97 -1.53 4.05 14.74
C GLN A 97 -2.88 3.39 14.96
N ALA A 98 -3.27 2.51 14.04
CA ALA A 98 -4.47 1.69 14.19
C ALA A 98 -4.42 0.83 15.47
N PRO A 99 -5.57 0.45 16.05
CA PRO A 99 -6.93 0.84 15.65
C PRO A 99 -7.38 2.16 16.29
N SER A 100 -6.67 2.66 17.30
CA SER A 100 -7.10 3.84 18.08
C SER A 100 -6.77 5.17 17.39
N TRP A 101 -5.79 5.18 16.50
CA TRP A 101 -5.19 6.38 15.91
C TRP A 101 -4.58 7.34 16.93
N ALA A 102 -4.30 6.85 18.15
CA ALA A 102 -3.44 7.57 19.07
C ALA A 102 -2.03 7.67 18.50
N VAL A 103 -1.36 8.80 18.75
CA VAL A 103 0.04 8.97 18.37
C VAL A 103 0.90 8.11 19.27
N VAL A 104 1.63 7.17 18.68
CA VAL A 104 2.54 6.24 19.39
C VAL A 104 3.93 6.30 18.77
N PRO A 105 4.99 5.89 19.50
CA PRO A 105 6.31 5.70 18.92
C PRO A 105 6.29 4.64 17.80
N ALA A 106 7.10 4.87 16.77
CA ALA A 106 7.36 3.88 15.72
C ALA A 106 8.13 2.70 16.33
N VAL A 107 7.58 1.50 16.24
CA VAL A 107 8.23 0.28 16.74
C VAL A 107 8.32 -0.74 15.60
N PRO A 108 9.49 -0.87 14.93
CA PRO A 108 9.68 -1.87 13.91
C PRO A 108 9.70 -3.27 14.54
N ARG A 109 9.09 -4.23 13.86
CA ARG A 109 8.94 -5.62 14.31
C ARG A 109 9.11 -6.57 13.13
N THR A 110 9.72 -7.70 13.40
CA THR A 110 9.81 -8.80 12.44
C THR A 110 8.64 -9.75 12.59
N PHE A 111 8.13 -10.27 11.49
CA PHE A 111 7.13 -11.34 11.45
C PHE A 111 7.42 -12.30 10.30
N THR A 112 6.85 -13.50 10.39
CA THR A 112 6.98 -14.52 9.35
C THR A 112 5.64 -14.71 8.67
N THR A 113 5.60 -14.62 7.34
CA THR A 113 4.40 -14.90 6.57
C THR A 113 4.01 -16.37 6.69
N ALA A 114 2.72 -16.68 6.60
CA ALA A 114 2.23 -18.05 6.61
C ALA A 114 1.03 -18.24 5.67
N LEU A 115 0.62 -19.48 5.46
CA LEU A 115 -0.59 -19.80 4.73
C LEU A 115 -1.82 -19.49 5.59
N GLY A 116 -2.74 -18.71 5.04
CA GLY A 116 -4.01 -18.38 5.70
C GLY A 116 -4.37 -16.91 5.52
N ARG A 117 -5.65 -16.59 5.74
CA ARG A 117 -6.14 -15.21 5.65
C ARG A 117 -5.53 -14.37 6.77
N GLY A 118 -4.98 -13.21 6.44
CA GLY A 118 -4.39 -12.29 7.42
C GLY A 118 -2.97 -12.65 7.87
N LEU A 119 -2.40 -13.76 7.37
CA LEU A 119 -1.07 -14.24 7.77
C LEU A 119 0.03 -13.88 6.75
N GLY A 120 -0.30 -13.07 5.74
CA GLY A 120 0.63 -12.59 4.74
C GLY A 120 1.28 -11.26 5.13
N MET A 121 1.71 -10.53 4.11
CA MET A 121 2.11 -9.13 4.17
C MET A 121 1.36 -8.37 3.08
N SER A 122 1.38 -7.04 3.11
CA SER A 122 0.88 -6.23 2.01
C SER A 122 1.88 -5.18 1.57
N ASN A 123 1.95 -4.94 0.26
CA ASN A 123 2.69 -3.83 -0.30
C ASN A 123 1.73 -2.70 -0.62
N MET A 124 1.80 -1.63 0.16
CA MET A 124 1.08 -0.37 -0.10
C MET A 124 2.05 0.73 -0.54
N TRP A 125 3.34 0.45 -0.65
CA TRP A 125 4.34 1.47 -0.94
C TRP A 125 4.22 1.95 -2.38
N SER A 126 4.08 3.27 -2.54
CA SER A 126 3.84 3.96 -3.81
C SER A 126 2.55 3.57 -4.53
N TYR A 127 1.56 3.05 -3.79
CA TYR A 127 0.20 2.87 -4.27
C TYR A 127 -0.70 4.07 -3.95
N PRO A 128 -1.72 4.35 -4.79
CA PRO A 128 -2.60 5.49 -4.59
C PRO A 128 -3.58 5.28 -3.44
N CYS A 129 -3.88 6.36 -2.75
CA CYS A 129 -4.88 6.41 -1.69
C CYS A 129 -5.83 7.59 -1.87
N VAL A 130 -6.98 7.53 -1.20
CA VAL A 130 -7.96 8.61 -1.15
C VAL A 130 -8.20 9.01 0.29
N LYS A 131 -8.01 10.30 0.60
CA LYS A 131 -8.26 10.85 1.95
C LYS A 131 -9.74 10.71 2.32
N ARG A 132 -9.99 10.26 3.55
CA ARG A 132 -11.31 10.25 4.18
C ARG A 132 -11.74 11.68 4.51
N PRO A 133 -13.05 11.98 4.42
CA PRO A 133 -13.56 13.32 4.67
C PRO A 133 -13.48 13.73 6.14
N GLN A 134 -13.55 12.78 7.06
CA GLN A 134 -13.60 13.04 8.50
C GLN A 134 -12.38 12.43 9.20
N PRO A 135 -11.69 13.19 10.07
CA PRO A 135 -10.63 12.65 10.89
C PRO A 135 -11.21 11.71 11.96
N VAL A 136 -10.39 10.77 12.42
CA VAL A 136 -10.70 9.89 13.55
C VAL A 136 -9.67 10.16 14.64
N ASN A 137 -10.13 10.56 15.83
CA ASN A 137 -9.26 10.93 16.96
C ASN A 137 -8.16 11.94 16.58
N GLY A 138 -8.49 12.90 15.72
CA GLY A 138 -7.58 13.93 15.24
C GLY A 138 -6.65 13.50 14.09
N ALA A 139 -6.61 12.21 13.73
CA ALA A 139 -5.86 11.73 12.59
C ALA A 139 -6.66 11.87 11.29
N VAL A 140 -6.10 12.54 10.29
CA VAL A 140 -6.59 12.44 8.90
C VAL A 140 -6.21 11.05 8.39
N LEU A 141 -7.16 10.33 7.81
CA LEU A 141 -6.96 8.98 7.32
C LEU A 141 -7.12 8.93 5.79
N ALA A 142 -6.54 7.93 5.14
CA ALA A 142 -6.72 7.64 3.73
C ALA A 142 -6.96 6.15 3.51
N ASP A 143 -7.81 5.83 2.54
CA ASP A 143 -8.05 4.48 2.06
C ASP A 143 -7.08 4.17 0.92
N CYS A 144 -6.23 3.17 1.12
CA CYS A 144 -5.18 2.77 0.20
C CYS A 144 -5.47 1.38 -0.36
N ILE A 145 -5.25 1.20 -1.67
CA ILE A 145 -5.45 -0.08 -2.35
C ILE A 145 -4.10 -0.55 -2.92
N GLY A 146 -3.70 -1.76 -2.55
CA GLY A 146 -2.44 -2.35 -2.99
C GLY A 146 -2.47 -3.87 -2.88
N PRO A 147 -1.47 -4.56 -3.43
CA PRO A 147 -1.42 -6.02 -3.45
C PRO A 147 -1.04 -6.63 -2.09
N ILE A 148 -1.65 -7.76 -1.79
CA ILE A 148 -1.25 -8.66 -0.70
C ILE A 148 -0.20 -9.65 -1.25
N ASN A 149 0.86 -9.85 -0.48
CA ASN A 149 2.01 -10.72 -0.77
C ASN A 149 2.75 -10.37 -2.08
N GLU A 150 2.78 -9.10 -2.47
CA GLU A 150 3.70 -8.62 -3.51
C GLU A 150 4.95 -8.05 -2.85
N SER A 151 6.12 -8.41 -3.37
CA SER A 151 7.40 -7.95 -2.85
C SER A 151 7.73 -6.57 -3.43
N PRO A 152 7.94 -5.54 -2.59
CA PRO A 152 8.25 -4.18 -3.06
C PRO A 152 9.59 -4.06 -3.81
N TRP A 153 10.41 -5.12 -3.83
CA TRP A 153 11.76 -5.09 -4.40
C TRP A 153 11.85 -5.66 -5.81
N ASP A 154 11.06 -6.68 -6.11
CA ASP A 154 11.12 -7.42 -7.37
C ASP A 154 9.73 -7.67 -7.99
N GLY A 155 8.66 -7.25 -7.32
CA GLY A 155 7.29 -7.51 -7.74
C GLY A 155 6.91 -8.97 -7.73
N GLY A 156 7.68 -9.81 -7.06
CA GLY A 156 7.41 -11.23 -6.90
C GLY A 156 6.30 -11.50 -5.90
N HIS A 157 5.86 -12.74 -5.84
CA HIS A 157 5.06 -13.21 -4.72
C HIS A 157 5.97 -13.44 -3.51
N VAL A 158 5.61 -12.86 -2.36
CA VAL A 158 6.25 -13.19 -1.08
C VAL A 158 5.75 -14.57 -0.63
N PRO A 159 6.62 -15.59 -0.55
CA PRO A 159 6.19 -16.92 -0.16
C PRO A 159 5.87 -17.00 1.33
N PRO A 160 5.06 -17.99 1.78
CA PRO A 160 4.98 -18.36 3.18
C PRO A 160 6.36 -18.71 3.74
N GLY A 161 6.62 -18.35 5.00
CA GLY A 161 7.91 -18.53 5.67
C GLY A 161 8.87 -17.37 5.47
N SER A 162 8.52 -16.33 4.72
CA SER A 162 9.35 -15.13 4.54
C SER A 162 9.36 -14.25 5.79
N SER A 163 10.55 -13.81 6.18
CA SER A 163 10.77 -12.88 7.28
C SER A 163 10.66 -11.43 6.80
N ASN A 164 9.64 -10.71 7.26
CA ASN A 164 9.34 -9.33 6.87
C ASN A 164 9.42 -8.41 8.08
N VAL A 165 9.58 -7.10 7.83
CA VAL A 165 9.50 -6.07 8.86
C VAL A 165 8.32 -5.14 8.62
N THR A 166 7.64 -4.81 9.71
CA THR A 166 6.52 -3.87 9.74
C THR A 166 6.60 -2.99 10.97
N ALA A 167 5.96 -1.83 10.93
CA ALA A 167 5.71 -1.00 12.10
C ALA A 167 4.23 -1.03 12.53
N ALA A 168 3.43 -1.94 11.96
CA ALA A 168 2.01 -2.11 12.26
C ALA A 168 1.80 -2.54 13.73
N PRO A 169 0.59 -2.34 14.28
CA PRO A 169 0.27 -2.83 15.61
C PRO A 169 0.39 -4.36 15.68
N VAL A 170 0.74 -4.88 16.86
CA VAL A 170 0.83 -6.33 17.09
C VAL A 170 -0.52 -6.99 16.80
N GLY A 171 -0.50 -8.09 16.04
CA GLY A 171 -1.71 -8.81 15.65
C GLY A 171 -2.44 -8.22 14.43
N ALA A 172 -1.88 -7.20 13.76
CA ALA A 172 -2.39 -6.72 12.49
C ALA A 172 -2.44 -7.83 11.43
N SER A 173 -3.56 -7.93 10.71
CA SER A 173 -3.67 -8.79 9.54
C SER A 173 -2.90 -8.22 8.36
N ASP A 174 -2.24 -9.10 7.60
CA ASP A 174 -1.50 -8.78 6.37
C ASP A 174 -0.71 -7.46 6.48
N PRO A 175 0.11 -7.27 7.54
CA PRO A 175 0.66 -5.98 7.90
C PRO A 175 1.49 -5.39 6.75
N VAL A 176 1.39 -4.08 6.58
CA VAL A 176 2.14 -3.38 5.54
C VAL A 176 3.61 -3.38 5.92
N GLY A 177 4.45 -3.86 5.03
CA GLY A 177 5.86 -4.09 5.32
C GLY A 177 6.59 -4.66 4.12
N GLY A 178 7.82 -5.10 4.34
CA GLY A 178 8.63 -5.73 3.30
C GLY A 178 9.76 -6.55 3.91
N ASN A 179 10.35 -7.41 3.09
CA ASN A 179 11.61 -8.08 3.43
C ASN A 179 12.74 -7.04 3.51
N TYR A 180 13.76 -7.29 4.32
CA TYR A 180 15.08 -6.68 4.13
C TYR A 180 15.95 -7.63 3.31
#